data_AF-A0A933Z7R3-F1
#
_entry.id   AF-A0A933Z7R3-F1
#
_cell.length_a   1.000
_cell.length_b   1.000
_cell.length_c   1.000
_cell.angle_alpha   90.00
_cell.angle_beta   90.00
_cell.angle_gamma   90.00
#
_symmetry.space_group_name_H-M   'P 1'
#
loop_
_entity.id
_entity.type
_entity.pdbx_description
1 polymer ?
#
loop_
_entity_poly.entity_id
_entity_poly.type
_entity_poly.pdbx_seq_one_letter_code
_entity_poly.pdbx_strand_id
1 'polypeptide(L)'
;MTLFTKPGCEKCHYITDKFDLEGMGIKQDVLAPDNADALAHLAWHELVDVAERELPILVLDDMSHISGAIKIKSFLSRVAHA
;
A
#
# COMPACT_ATOMS: atom_id res chain seq x y z
N MET A 1 -1.32 7.47 -6.40
CA MET A 1 -1.64 6.51 -5.31
C MET A 1 -0.36 5.98 -4.68
N THR A 2 -0.40 5.53 -3.41
CA THR A 2 0.76 4.97 -2.68
C THR A 2 0.40 3.67 -1.95
N LEU A 3 1.17 2.60 -2.17
CA LEU A 3 1.05 1.32 -1.47
C LEU A 3 2.11 1.21 -0.38
N PHE A 4 1.68 1.23 0.88
CA PHE A 4 2.54 0.97 2.03
C PHE A 4 2.61 -0.52 2.33
N THR A 5 3.84 -1.00 2.46
CA THR A 5 4.19 -2.40 2.74
C THR A 5 5.23 -2.47 3.85
N LYS A 6 5.65 -3.67 4.26
CA LYS A 6 6.79 -3.87 5.16
C LYS A 6 7.72 -4.98 4.65
N PRO A 7 9.00 -5.00 5.07
CA PRO A 7 9.90 -6.09 4.75
C PRO A 7 9.31 -7.45 5.15
N GLY A 8 9.44 -8.46 4.28
CA GLY A 8 8.93 -9.82 4.55
C GLY A 8 7.40 -9.93 4.62
N CYS A 9 6.65 -8.96 4.10
CA CYS A 9 5.20 -9.01 4.06
C CYS A 9 4.70 -9.99 2.98
N GLU A 10 4.48 -11.25 3.34
CA GLU A 10 3.93 -12.28 2.43
C GLU A 10 2.59 -11.85 1.81
N LYS A 11 1.73 -11.18 2.61
CA LYS A 11 0.44 -10.66 2.13
C LYS A 11 0.61 -9.59 1.04
N CYS A 12 1.70 -8.84 1.06
CA CYS A 12 2.00 -7.78 0.10
C CYS A 12 2.42 -8.35 -1.26
N HIS A 13 3.11 -9.50 -1.27
CA HIS A 13 3.52 -10.18 -2.51
C HIS A 13 2.34 -10.55 -3.41
N TYR A 14 1.18 -10.86 -2.85
CA TYR A 14 -0.05 -11.10 -3.63
C TYR A 14 -0.50 -9.91 -4.48
N ILE A 15 -0.01 -8.71 -4.19
CA ILE A 15 -0.26 -7.49 -4.95
C ILE A 15 0.94 -7.16 -5.83
N THR A 16 2.14 -7.04 -5.24
CA THR A 16 3.35 -6.61 -5.96
C THR A 16 3.74 -7.57 -7.10
N ASP A 17 3.43 -8.86 -6.97
CA ASP A 17 3.79 -9.84 -8.00
C ASP A 17 2.73 -9.94 -9.11
N LYS A 18 1.53 -9.38 -8.88
CA LYS A 18 0.37 -9.54 -9.78
C LYS A 18 0.00 -8.29 -10.56
N PHE A 19 0.40 -7.12 -10.09
CA PHE A 19 0.08 -5.85 -10.72
C PHE A 19 1.35 -5.09 -11.04
N ASP A 20 1.39 -4.48 -12.22
CA ASP A 20 2.41 -3.49 -12.57
C ASP A 20 2.10 -2.18 -11.85
N LEU A 21 2.55 -2.06 -10.60
CA LEU A 21 2.28 -0.89 -9.76
C LEU A 21 2.81 0.40 -10.39
N GLU A 22 4.02 0.35 -10.97
CA GLU A 22 4.65 1.51 -11.61
C GLU A 22 3.87 1.93 -12.85
N GLY A 23 3.51 0.97 -13.72
CA GLY A 23 2.67 1.23 -14.90
C GLY A 23 1.26 1.76 -14.55
N MET A 24 0.77 1.47 -13.34
CA MET A 24 -0.49 1.99 -12.80
C MET A 24 -0.33 3.34 -12.06
N GLY A 25 0.88 3.91 -11.98
CA GLY A 25 1.13 5.16 -11.24
C GLY A 25 1.01 5.00 -9.71
N ILE A 26 1.22 3.79 -9.20
CA ILE A 26 1.21 3.46 -7.78
C ILE A 26 2.64 3.37 -7.27
N LYS A 27 3.03 4.29 -6.38
CA LYS A 27 4.32 4.22 -5.70
C LYS A 27 4.26 3.16 -4.59
N GLN A 28 5.28 2.31 -4.46
CA GLN A 28 5.43 1.45 -3.30
C GLN A 28 6.35 2.11 -2.26
N ASP A 29 5.86 2.28 -1.03
CA ASP A 29 6.67 2.68 0.13
C ASP A 29 6.81 1.48 1.08
N VAL A 30 8.05 1.19 1.50
CA VAL A 30 8.35 0.08 2.40
C VAL A 30 8.65 0.64 3.79
N LEU A 31 7.80 0.30 4.76
CA LEU A 31 7.95 0.64 6.17
C LEU A 31 9.05 -0.21 6.79
N ALA A 32 10.29 0.25 6.61
CA ALA A 32 11.48 -0.36 7.16
C ALA A 32 12.14 0.58 8.19
N PRO A 33 12.90 0.06 9.17
CA PRO A 33 13.53 0.89 10.21
C PRO A 33 14.50 1.96 9.65
N ASP A 34 15.04 1.75 8.46
CA ASP A 34 15.94 2.65 7.74
C ASP A 34 15.23 3.61 6.79
N ASN A 35 13.90 3.52 6.66
CA ASN A 35 13.09 4.35 5.78
C ASN A 35 12.15 5.27 6.58
N ALA A 36 12.74 6.28 7.22
CA ALA A 36 11.99 7.26 8.02
C ALA A 36 10.98 8.06 7.17
N ASP A 37 11.26 8.28 5.89
CA ASP A 37 10.38 9.03 4.99
C ASP A 37 9.07 8.28 4.73
N ALA A 38 9.10 6.95 4.55
CA ALA A 38 7.88 6.16 4.40
C ALA A 38 7.02 6.19 5.68
N LEU A 39 7.65 6.17 6.85
CA LEU A 39 6.94 6.27 8.12
C LEU A 39 6.33 7.68 8.30
N ALA A 40 7.07 8.73 7.97
CA ALA A 40 6.57 10.10 8.03
C ALA A 40 5.39 10.31 7.07
N HIS A 41 5.47 9.76 5.85
CA HIS A 41 4.39 9.80 4.87
C HIS A 41 3.14 9.09 5.40
N LEU A 42 3.28 7.88 5.96
CA LEU A 42 2.17 7.15 6.56
C LEU A 42 1.56 7.91 7.76
N ALA A 43 2.40 8.52 8.59
CA ALA A 43 1.98 9.30 9.75
C ALA A 43 1.20 10.55 9.36
N TRP A 44 1.56 11.20 8.25
CA TRP A 44 0.80 12.31 7.69
C TRP A 44 -0.64 11.91 7.30
N HIS A 45 -0.84 10.66 6.89
CA HIS A 45 -2.18 10.09 6.63
C HIS A 45 -2.90 9.60 7.90
N GLU A 46 -2.30 9.73 9.09
CA GLU A 46 -2.83 9.21 10.36
C GLU A 46 -3.04 7.67 10.37
N LEU A 47 -2.23 6.92 9.59
CA LEU A 47 -2.39 5.48 9.38
C LEU A 47 -1.42 4.60 10.16
N VAL A 48 -0.68 5.16 11.14
CA VAL A 48 0.30 4.41 11.95
C VAL A 48 -0.38 3.27 12.69
N ASP A 49 -1.46 3.56 13.43
CA ASP A 49 -2.23 2.55 14.18
C ASP A 49 -2.86 1.48 13.27
N VAL A 50 -3.19 1.85 12.03
CA VAL A 50 -3.74 0.92 11.03
C VAL A 50 -2.64 -0.03 10.57
N ALA A 51 -1.44 0.47 10.28
CA ALA A 51 -0.30 -0.35 9.83
C ALA A 51 0.20 -1.32 10.90
N GLU A 52 0.05 -1.00 12.19
CA GLU A 52 0.32 -1.93 13.28
C GLU A 52 -0.64 -3.13 13.28
N ARG A 53 -1.88 -2.92 12.84
CA ARG A 53 -2.95 -3.94 12.84
C ARG A 53 -3.01 -4.71 11.53
N GLU A 54 -2.87 -4.03 10.39
CA GLU A 54 -3.11 -4.59 9.07
C GLU A 54 -2.24 -3.94 7.99
N LEU A 55 -1.53 -4.79 7.24
CA LEU A 55 -0.80 -4.43 6.03
C LEU A 55 -1.12 -5.43 4.90
N PRO A 56 -1.00 -5.02 3.63
CA PRO A 56 -0.62 -3.68 3.15
C PRO A 56 -1.74 -2.64 3.26
N ILE A 57 -1.39 -1.37 3.02
CA ILE A 57 -2.32 -0.22 2.96
C ILE A 57 -2.12 0.51 1.63
N LEU A 58 -3.18 0.71 0.86
CA LEU A 58 -3.18 1.54 -0.35
C LEU A 58 -3.85 2.87 -0.03
N VAL A 59 -3.12 3.97 -0.18
CA VAL A 59 -3.65 5.34 -0.12
C VAL A 59 -3.98 5.81 -1.54
N LEU A 60 -5.20 6.30 -1.70
CA LEU A 60 -5.74 6.82 -2.95
C LEU A 60 -5.47 8.32 -3.12
N ASP A 61 -5.68 8.84 -4.32
CA ASP A 61 -5.38 10.25 -4.63
C ASP A 61 -6.33 11.24 -3.93
N ASP A 62 -7.48 10.77 -3.46
CA ASP A 62 -8.43 11.54 -2.65
C ASP A 62 -8.14 11.48 -1.14
N MET A 63 -6.95 10.97 -0.75
CA MET A 63 -6.50 10.75 0.63
C MET A 63 -7.27 9.66 1.39
N SER A 64 -8.22 8.97 0.77
CA SER A 64 -8.82 7.77 1.37
C SER A 64 -7.84 6.59 1.32
N HIS A 65 -8.11 5.54 2.11
CA HIS A 65 -7.25 4.36 2.16
C HIS A 65 -8.02 3.04 2.12
N ILE A 66 -7.34 2.00 1.66
CA ILE A 66 -7.80 0.61 1.66
C ILE A 66 -6.74 -0.23 2.36
N SER A 67 -7.09 -0.88 3.48
CA SER A 67 -6.22 -1.82 4.17
C SER A 67 -6.51 -3.28 3.78
N GLY A 68 -5.48 -4.10 3.81
CA GLY A 68 -5.57 -5.55 3.64
C GLY A 68 -5.48 -6.03 2.19
N ALA A 69 -4.69 -7.09 1.99
CA ALA A 69 -4.29 -7.56 0.66
C ALA A 69 -5.46 -7.93 -0.26
N ILE A 70 -6.51 -8.57 0.28
CA ILE A 70 -7.67 -9.03 -0.50
C ILE A 70 -8.45 -7.84 -1.06
N LYS A 71 -8.72 -6.82 -0.22
CA LYS A 71 -9.48 -5.64 -0.62
C LYS A 71 -8.71 -4.81 -1.65
N ILE A 72 -7.42 -4.60 -1.42
CA ILE A 72 -6.54 -3.88 -2.35
C ILE A 72 -6.47 -4.61 -3.69
N LYS A 73 -6.27 -5.94 -3.70
CA LYS A 73 -6.30 -6.73 -4.93
C LYS A 73 -7.61 -6.56 -5.70
N SER A 74 -8.75 -6.68 -5.03
CA SER A 74 -10.07 -6.50 -5.67
C SER A 74 -10.27 -5.09 -6.21
N PHE A 75 -9.72 -4.07 -5.57
CA PHE A 75 -9.71 -2.71 -6.08
C PHE A 75 -8.86 -2.59 -7.34
N LEU A 76 -7.59 -3.01 -7.28
CA LEU A 76 -6.66 -2.91 -8.41
C LEU A 76 -7.13 -3.70 -9.63
N SER A 77 -7.71 -4.89 -9.44
CA SER A 77 -8.32 -5.65 -10.54
C SER A 77 -9.45 -4.90 -11.24
N ARG A 78 -10.23 -4.08 -10.53
CA ARG A 78 -11.29 -3.28 -11.18
C ARG A 78 -10.72 -2.09 -11.93
N VAL A 79 -9.71 -1.42 -11.38
CA VAL A 79 -9.07 -0.25 -11.99
C VAL A 79 -8.23 -0.64 -13.21
N ALA A 80 -7.54 -1.79 -13.17
CA ALA A 80 -6.74 -2.27 -14.29
C ALA A 80 -7.56 -2.71 -15.53
N HIS A 81 -8.87 -2.89 -15.38
CA HIS A 81 -9.80 -3.23 -16.47
C HIS A 81 -10.74 -2.07 -16.85
N ALA A 82 -10.56 -0.89 -16.25
CA ALA A 82 -11.28 0.34 -16.57
C ALA A 82 -10.54 1.15 -17.63
#